data_AF-A0A453RPB8-F1
#
_entry.id   AF-A0A453RPB8-F1
#
_cell.length_a   1.000
_cell.length_b   1.000
_cell.length_c   1.000
_cell.angle_alpha   90.00
_cell.angle_beta   90.00
_cell.angle_gamma   90.00
#
_symmetry.space_group_name_H-M   'P 1'
#
loop_
_entity.id
_entity.type
_entity.pdbx_description
1 polymer ?
#
loop_
_entity_poly.entity_id
_entity_poly.type
_entity_poly.pdbx_seq_one_letter_code
_entity_poly.pdbx_strand_id
1 'polypeptide(L)'
;MINKLGKHEDKEKYARFALRAYVESRKKTKWCPAPDCTCAVEFVSDVNYDVSCNCTFRFCWNCTEEAHRPVNCDTVSKWILKNSAESENMNWILANSKPCPKCQRPIEKNQGCMHMTCTPPCKFEFCWLCLGSWIEHGERTGGFYACNRYESAKKEGVYDEAEARRERAKHSLERYMHYYERWASNQTVCSRYLSLVSMSFSVSMITTHAACIILLLMSYLYIFYPSHVPGQVLHYPQMRLALLSWS
;
A
#
# COMPACT_ATOMS: atom_id res chain seq x y z
N MET A 1 -21.65 -41.59 -2.20
CA MET A 1 -20.68 -42.60 -2.65
C MET A 1 -19.37 -42.52 -1.86
N ILE A 2 -18.78 -41.33 -1.67
CA ILE A 2 -17.51 -41.15 -0.93
C ILE A 2 -17.59 -41.46 0.58
N ASN A 3 -18.73 -41.18 1.23
CA ASN A 3 -18.93 -41.49 2.66
C ASN A 3 -18.85 -43.00 2.97
N LYS A 4 -19.08 -43.87 1.98
CA LYS A 4 -19.03 -45.33 2.12
C LYS A 4 -17.68 -45.94 1.74
N LEU A 5 -16.86 -45.25 0.93
CA LEU A 5 -15.69 -45.84 0.26
C LEU A 5 -14.36 -45.12 0.53
N GLY A 6 -14.38 -43.85 0.95
CA GLY A 6 -13.16 -43.06 1.17
C GLY A 6 -12.48 -43.36 2.51
N LYS A 7 -11.18 -43.08 2.60
CA LYS A 7 -10.46 -43.02 3.88
C LYS A 7 -10.94 -41.81 4.70
N HIS A 8 -10.69 -41.79 6.01
CA HIS A 8 -11.15 -40.72 6.90
C HIS A 8 -10.76 -39.32 6.40
N GLU A 9 -9.49 -39.15 6.02
CA GLU A 9 -8.94 -37.90 5.49
C GLU A 9 -9.64 -37.43 4.19
N ASP A 10 -9.94 -38.36 3.28
CA ASP A 10 -10.64 -38.05 2.03
C ASP A 10 -12.09 -37.63 2.28
N LYS A 11 -12.74 -38.19 3.31
CA LYS A 11 -14.11 -37.80 3.70
C LYS A 11 -14.14 -36.39 4.25
N GLU A 12 -13.18 -36.02 5.10
CA GLU A 12 -13.06 -34.65 5.64
C GLU A 12 -12.78 -33.64 4.53
N LYS A 13 -11.87 -33.98 3.62
CA LYS A 13 -11.53 -33.14 2.46
C LYS A 13 -12.74 -32.95 1.55
N TYR A 14 -13.48 -34.02 1.25
CA TYR A 14 -14.72 -33.95 0.47
C TYR A 14 -15.79 -33.10 1.17
N ALA A 15 -16.01 -33.30 2.47
CA ALA A 15 -16.99 -32.52 3.24
C ALA A 15 -16.65 -31.03 3.21
N ARG A 16 -15.36 -30.68 3.34
CA ARG A 16 -14.88 -29.29 3.25
C ARG A 16 -15.13 -28.68 1.88
N PHE A 17 -14.84 -29.41 0.79
CA PHE A 17 -15.11 -28.93 -0.57
C PHE A 17 -16.60 -28.80 -0.87
N ALA A 18 -17.41 -29.75 -0.42
CA ALA A 18 -18.87 -29.70 -0.59
C ALA A 18 -19.47 -28.49 0.15
N LEU A 19 -19.01 -28.23 1.37
CA LEU A 19 -19.42 -27.04 2.14
C LEU A 19 -18.95 -25.74 1.46
N ARG A 20 -17.69 -25.69 0.97
CA ARG A 20 -17.16 -24.56 0.20
C ARG A 20 -18.03 -24.23 -1.01
N ALA A 21 -18.33 -25.22 -1.84
CA ALA A 21 -19.16 -25.06 -3.02
C ALA A 21 -20.59 -24.58 -2.67
N TYR A 22 -21.16 -25.10 -1.58
CA TYR A 22 -22.47 -24.67 -1.11
C TYR A 22 -22.48 -23.18 -0.70
N VAL A 23 -21.49 -22.72 0.05
CA VAL A 23 -21.39 -21.31 0.45
C VAL A 23 -21.14 -20.41 -0.75
N GLU A 24 -20.22 -20.78 -1.64
CA GLU A 24 -19.90 -20.02 -2.87
C GLU A 24 -21.10 -19.93 -3.84
N SER A 25 -22.02 -20.90 -3.80
CA SER A 25 -23.27 -20.86 -4.58
C SER A 25 -24.29 -19.83 -4.08
N ARG A 26 -24.20 -19.39 -2.81
CA ARG A 26 -25.15 -18.46 -2.21
C ARG A 26 -24.67 -17.01 -2.38
N LYS A 27 -25.47 -16.19 -3.06
CA LYS A 27 -25.16 -14.77 -3.33
C LYS A 27 -24.97 -13.90 -2.09
N LYS A 28 -25.56 -14.29 -0.95
CA LYS A 28 -25.51 -13.53 0.32
C LYS A 28 -24.55 -14.13 1.35
N THR A 29 -23.67 -15.07 0.98
CA THR A 29 -22.77 -15.72 1.95
C THR A 29 -21.36 -15.83 1.37
N LYS A 30 -20.32 -15.39 2.09
CA LYS A 30 -18.91 -15.69 1.75
C LYS A 30 -18.17 -16.15 3.00
N TRP A 31 -17.05 -16.80 2.73
CA TRP A 31 -16.04 -17.19 3.69
C TRP A 31 -15.40 -15.97 4.37
N CYS A 32 -15.11 -16.12 5.66
CA CYS A 32 -14.25 -15.18 6.36
C CYS A 32 -12.84 -15.24 5.77
N PRO A 33 -12.20 -14.10 5.47
CA PRO A 33 -10.85 -14.07 4.89
C PRO A 33 -9.74 -14.25 5.94
N ALA A 34 -10.06 -14.29 7.23
CA ALA A 34 -9.08 -14.49 8.29
C ALA A 34 -8.34 -15.82 8.13
N PRO A 35 -7.01 -15.86 8.36
CA PRO A 35 -6.24 -17.09 8.37
C PRO A 35 -6.86 -18.12 9.33
N ASP A 36 -6.89 -19.38 8.92
CA ASP A 36 -7.40 -20.52 9.69
C ASP A 36 -8.87 -20.45 10.12
N CYS A 37 -9.63 -19.45 9.65
CA CYS A 37 -11.06 -19.35 9.92
C CYS A 37 -11.87 -20.20 8.92
N THR A 38 -12.74 -21.05 9.45
CA THR A 38 -13.68 -21.89 8.67
C THR A 38 -15.12 -21.41 8.77
N CYS A 39 -15.34 -20.17 9.22
CA CYS A 39 -16.67 -19.58 9.30
C CYS A 39 -17.05 -18.91 7.98
N ALA A 40 -18.34 -18.97 7.66
CA ALA A 40 -18.95 -18.20 6.59
C ALA A 40 -19.93 -17.19 7.19
N VAL A 41 -20.01 -16.00 6.60
CA VAL A 41 -20.85 -14.91 7.08
C VAL A 41 -21.96 -14.65 6.08
N GLU A 42 -23.20 -14.60 6.57
CA GLU A 42 -24.36 -14.20 5.79
C GLU A 42 -24.58 -12.68 5.86
N PHE A 43 -24.85 -12.08 4.72
CA PHE A 43 -25.06 -10.64 4.58
C PHE A 43 -26.51 -10.28 4.83
N VAL A 44 -26.74 -9.51 5.90
CA VAL A 44 -28.08 -9.14 6.39
C VAL A 44 -28.40 -7.64 6.19
N SER A 45 -27.39 -6.80 5.96
CA SER A 45 -27.57 -5.35 5.79
C SER A 45 -27.62 -4.98 4.29
N ASP A 46 -28.31 -3.91 3.90
CA ASP A 46 -28.18 -3.34 2.53
C ASP A 46 -27.43 -2.01 2.52
N VAL A 47 -27.12 -1.47 3.70
CA VAL A 47 -26.55 -0.11 3.85
C VAL A 47 -25.10 -0.15 4.31
N ASN A 48 -24.71 -1.14 5.12
CA ASN A 48 -23.35 -1.29 5.62
C ASN A 48 -22.72 -2.60 5.14
N TYR A 49 -21.62 -2.48 4.40
CA TYR A 49 -20.87 -3.64 3.94
C TYR A 49 -19.93 -4.22 5.00
N ASP A 50 -19.62 -3.51 6.08
CA ASP A 50 -18.73 -4.04 7.12
C ASP A 50 -19.47 -5.10 7.94
N VAL A 51 -18.98 -6.34 7.86
CA VAL A 51 -19.51 -7.50 8.58
C VAL A 51 -18.50 -8.02 9.60
N SER A 52 -19.01 -8.67 10.64
CA SER A 52 -18.19 -9.28 11.71
C SER A 52 -18.37 -10.80 11.69
N CYS A 53 -17.26 -11.52 11.72
CA CYS A 53 -17.25 -12.97 11.87
C CYS A 53 -17.23 -13.38 13.36
N ASN A 54 -17.65 -14.61 13.67
CA ASN A 54 -17.51 -15.20 15.01
C ASN A 54 -16.05 -15.29 15.48
N CYS A 55 -15.07 -15.34 14.56
CA CYS A 55 -13.65 -15.26 14.91
C CYS A 55 -13.18 -13.84 15.24
N THR A 56 -14.11 -12.88 15.42
CA THR A 56 -13.89 -11.44 15.66
C THR A 56 -13.33 -10.64 14.49
N PHE A 57 -12.89 -11.30 13.42
CA PHE A 57 -12.43 -10.62 12.21
C PHE A 57 -13.56 -9.82 11.56
N ARG A 58 -13.26 -8.55 11.21
CA ARG A 58 -14.19 -7.64 10.55
C ARG A 58 -13.71 -7.32 9.14
N PHE A 59 -14.60 -7.48 8.17
CA PHE A 59 -14.25 -7.30 6.77
C PHE A 59 -15.36 -6.64 5.97
N CYS A 60 -15.01 -6.00 4.87
CA CYS A 60 -15.97 -5.46 3.92
C CYS A 60 -16.56 -6.60 3.10
N TRP A 61 -17.87 -6.76 3.17
CA TRP A 61 -18.59 -7.74 2.39
C TRP A 61 -18.44 -7.55 0.88
N ASN A 62 -18.31 -6.31 0.41
CA ASN A 62 -18.21 -6.01 -1.01
C ASN A 62 -16.86 -6.45 -1.60
N CYS A 63 -15.74 -5.94 -1.07
CA CYS A 63 -14.40 -6.18 -1.60
C CYS A 63 -13.58 -7.25 -0.86
N THR A 64 -14.11 -7.84 0.22
CA THR A 64 -13.46 -8.87 1.06
C THR A 64 -12.17 -8.45 1.78
N GLU A 65 -11.80 -7.18 1.71
CA GLU A 65 -10.71 -6.58 2.48
C GLU A 65 -11.13 -6.29 3.93
N GLU A 66 -10.16 -5.93 4.78
CA GLU A 66 -10.43 -5.49 6.15
C GLU A 66 -11.50 -4.38 6.20
N ALA A 67 -12.36 -4.39 7.22
CA ALA A 67 -13.45 -3.41 7.36
C ALA A 67 -12.90 -1.98 7.33
N HIS A 68 -13.38 -1.18 6.37
CA HIS A 68 -12.68 0.03 5.95
C HIS A 68 -13.58 1.26 5.89
N ARG A 69 -14.74 1.27 6.56
CA ARG A 69 -15.52 2.50 6.67
C ARG A 69 -14.80 3.58 7.49
N PRO A 70 -14.93 4.86 7.11
CA PRO A 70 -15.82 5.42 6.08
C PRO A 70 -15.28 5.40 4.64
N VAL A 71 -14.10 4.83 4.39
CA VAL A 71 -13.47 4.80 3.06
C VAL A 71 -14.23 3.81 2.16
N ASN A 72 -14.40 4.15 0.87
CA ASN A 72 -15.06 3.27 -0.09
C ASN A 72 -14.10 2.19 -0.63
N CYS A 73 -14.66 1.13 -1.23
CA CYS A 73 -13.87 0.01 -1.76
C CYS A 73 -12.90 0.44 -2.86
N ASP A 74 -13.25 1.44 -3.68
CA ASP A 74 -12.41 1.90 -4.79
C ASP A 74 -11.09 2.51 -4.28
N THR A 75 -11.16 3.32 -3.22
CA THR A 75 -9.99 3.92 -2.59
C THR A 75 -9.11 2.86 -1.95
N VAL A 76 -9.70 1.85 -1.29
CA VAL A 76 -8.95 0.72 -0.70
C VAL A 76 -8.28 -0.12 -1.78
N SER A 77 -8.96 -0.41 -2.88
CA SER A 77 -8.38 -1.15 -4.01
C SER A 77 -7.18 -0.41 -4.60
N LYS A 78 -7.29 0.91 -4.80
CA LYS A 78 -6.17 1.75 -5.26
C LYS A 78 -5.02 1.78 -4.26
N TRP A 79 -5.31 1.78 -2.96
CA TRP A 79 -4.31 1.74 -1.90
C TRP A 79 -3.54 0.41 -1.91
N ILE A 80 -4.25 -0.72 -1.96
CA ILE A 80 -3.63 -2.06 -2.03
C ILE A 80 -2.79 -2.19 -3.30
N LEU A 81 -3.29 -1.73 -4.45
CA LEU A 81 -2.54 -1.76 -5.70
C LEU A 81 -1.26 -0.92 -5.61
N LYS A 82 -1.33 0.27 -5.02
CA LYS A 82 -0.16 1.14 -4.86
C LYS A 82 0.86 0.57 -3.88
N ASN A 83 0.38 -0.07 -2.80
CA ASN A 83 1.21 -0.72 -1.80
C ASN A 83 1.64 -2.13 -2.18
N SER A 84 1.23 -2.61 -3.36
CA SER A 84 1.79 -3.84 -3.89
C SER A 84 3.30 -3.65 -4.01
N ALA A 85 4.05 -4.68 -3.60
CA ALA A 85 5.51 -4.64 -3.59
C ALA A 85 6.11 -4.17 -4.93
N GLU A 86 5.42 -4.42 -6.06
CA GLU A 86 5.85 -4.01 -7.39
C GLU A 86 5.78 -2.48 -7.61
N SER A 87 4.70 -1.81 -7.19
CA SER A 87 4.52 -0.37 -7.41
C SER A 87 5.51 0.48 -6.61
N GLU A 88 5.77 0.12 -5.35
CA GLU A 88 6.75 0.81 -4.52
C GLU A 88 8.19 0.48 -4.92
N ASN A 89 8.48 -0.76 -5.32
CA ASN A 89 9.80 -1.12 -5.83
C ASN A 89 10.14 -0.31 -7.10
N MET A 90 9.17 -0.13 -8.01
CA MET A 90 9.38 0.66 -9.22
C MET A 90 9.58 2.16 -8.94
N ASN A 91 8.82 2.75 -8.01
CA ASN A 91 9.02 4.14 -7.60
C ASN A 91 10.37 4.35 -6.90
N TRP A 92 10.77 3.40 -6.04
CA TRP A 92 12.07 3.45 -5.36
C TRP A 92 13.23 3.36 -6.36
N ILE A 93 13.16 2.42 -7.33
CA ILE A 93 14.16 2.28 -8.40
C ILE A 93 14.26 3.59 -9.20
N LEU A 94 13.14 4.20 -9.59
CA LEU A 94 13.15 5.46 -10.34
C LEU A 94 13.73 6.64 -9.52
N ALA A 95 13.45 6.68 -8.21
CA ALA A 95 13.93 7.76 -7.35
C ALA A 95 15.43 7.65 -7.02
N ASN A 96 15.95 6.43 -6.86
CA ASN A 96 17.30 6.20 -6.31
C ASN A 96 18.31 5.63 -7.31
N SER A 97 17.90 5.30 -8.54
CA SER A 97 18.80 4.71 -9.54
C SER A 97 18.81 5.46 -10.88
N LYS A 98 19.90 5.30 -11.64
CA LYS A 98 19.99 5.67 -13.05
C LYS A 98 20.36 4.45 -13.90
N PRO A 99 19.88 4.33 -15.15
CA PRO A 99 20.22 3.22 -16.01
C PRO A 99 21.68 3.32 -16.48
N CYS A 100 22.35 2.17 -16.56
CA CYS A 100 23.66 2.08 -17.21
C CYS A 100 23.53 2.47 -18.69
N PRO A 101 24.33 3.39 -19.23
CA PRO A 101 24.26 3.80 -20.63
C PRO A 101 24.55 2.64 -21.61
N LYS A 102 25.31 1.62 -21.18
CA LYS A 102 25.68 0.47 -22.02
C LYS A 102 24.68 -0.68 -21.98
N CYS A 103 24.17 -1.04 -20.79
CA CYS A 103 23.32 -2.23 -20.61
C CYS A 103 21.94 -1.96 -20.02
N GLN A 104 21.60 -0.70 -19.74
CA GLN A 104 20.34 -0.23 -19.17
C GLN A 104 19.96 -0.79 -17.79
N ARG A 105 20.83 -1.58 -17.16
CA ARG A 105 20.63 -2.05 -15.77
C ARG A 105 20.57 -0.83 -14.82
N PRO A 106 19.60 -0.77 -13.89
CA PRO A 106 19.54 0.30 -12.89
C PRO A 106 20.74 0.21 -11.94
N ILE A 107 21.36 1.36 -11.67
CA ILE A 107 22.51 1.51 -10.78
C ILE A 107 22.15 2.54 -9.71
N GLU A 108 22.27 2.13 -8.44
CA GLU A 108 22.09 3.01 -7.28
C GLU A 108 23.28 3.97 -7.13
N LYS A 109 23.01 5.20 -6.73
CA LYS A 109 24.06 6.21 -6.51
C LYS A 109 24.88 5.87 -5.27
N ASN A 110 26.21 5.74 -5.39
CA ASN A 110 27.07 5.75 -4.21
C ASN A 110 27.12 7.17 -3.60
N GLN A 111 27.20 7.28 -2.27
CA GLN A 111 26.98 8.54 -1.53
C GLN A 111 28.11 9.60 -1.67
N GLY A 112 28.76 9.74 -2.84
CA GLY A 112 29.71 10.83 -3.03
C GLY A 112 30.52 10.86 -4.32
N CYS A 113 30.56 9.78 -5.12
CA CYS A 113 31.40 9.74 -6.32
C CYS A 113 30.57 9.92 -7.59
N MET A 114 31.01 10.80 -8.49
CA MET A 114 30.41 10.92 -9.82
C MET A 114 30.88 9.81 -10.77
N HIS A 115 31.97 9.11 -10.42
CA HIS A 115 32.43 7.93 -11.14
C HIS A 115 31.63 6.70 -10.71
N MET A 116 30.94 6.10 -11.67
CA MET A 116 30.10 4.92 -11.47
C MET A 116 30.61 3.76 -12.30
N THR A 117 30.71 2.59 -11.69
CA THR A 117 31.08 1.35 -12.39
C THR A 117 29.90 0.39 -12.36
N CYS A 118 29.43 -0.03 -13.53
CA CYS A 118 28.33 -0.99 -13.64
C CYS A 118 28.75 -2.38 -13.13
N THR A 119 27.85 -3.08 -12.43
CA THR A 119 28.11 -4.42 -11.90
C THR A 119 28.37 -5.45 -13.01
N PRO A 120 29.15 -6.51 -12.74
CA PRO A 120 29.38 -7.58 -13.70
C PRO A 120 28.07 -8.17 -14.26
N PRO A 121 28.04 -8.60 -15.54
CA PRO A 121 29.18 -8.73 -16.45
C PRO A 121 29.56 -7.44 -17.22
N CYS A 122 28.86 -6.32 -17.03
CA CYS A 122 29.02 -5.12 -17.88
C CYS A 122 30.30 -4.33 -17.61
N LYS A 123 30.61 -4.05 -16.34
CA LYS A 123 31.82 -3.31 -15.89
C LYS A 123 32.05 -1.95 -16.57
N PHE A 124 31.02 -1.35 -17.16
CA PHE A 124 31.15 -0.05 -17.83
C PHE A 124 31.29 1.08 -16.80
N GLU A 125 32.26 1.96 -17.02
CA GLU A 125 32.56 3.12 -16.18
C GLU A 125 31.99 4.39 -16.81
N PHE A 126 31.21 5.15 -16.06
CA PHE A 126 30.51 6.33 -16.57
C PHE A 126 30.36 7.42 -15.51
N CYS A 127 30.06 8.63 -15.96
CA CYS A 127 29.73 9.76 -15.10
C CYS A 127 28.25 9.75 -14.71
N TRP A 128 27.96 9.83 -13.41
CA TRP A 128 26.58 9.86 -12.89
C TRP A 128 25.74 11.04 -13.40
N LEU A 129 26.37 12.17 -13.72
CA LEU A 129 25.67 13.38 -14.17
C LEU A 129 25.20 13.25 -15.61
N CYS A 130 26.14 13.07 -16.54
CA CYS A 130 25.86 13.08 -17.98
C CYS A 130 25.66 11.68 -18.60
N LEU A 131 25.83 10.60 -17.82
CA LEU A 131 25.80 9.21 -18.30
C LEU A 131 26.79 8.90 -19.44
N GLY A 132 27.81 9.74 -19.63
CA GLY A 132 28.89 9.55 -20.59
C GLY A 132 29.99 8.63 -20.08
N SER A 133 30.79 8.07 -21.01
CA SER A 133 31.95 7.24 -20.71
C SER A 133 32.94 7.95 -19.77
N TRP A 134 33.38 7.29 -18.71
CA TRP A 134 34.35 7.86 -17.77
C TRP A 134 35.73 8.07 -18.39
N ILE A 135 36.09 7.30 -19.42
CA ILE A 135 37.37 7.44 -20.12
C ILE A 135 37.49 8.82 -20.79
N GLU A 136 36.37 9.42 -21.21
CA GLU A 136 36.33 10.77 -21.77
C GLU A 136 36.36 11.87 -20.70
N HIS A 137 36.23 11.49 -19.42
CA HIS A 137 36.21 12.42 -18.30
C HIS A 137 37.63 12.72 -17.80
N GLY A 138 37.97 14.01 -17.81
CA GLY A 138 39.26 14.54 -17.35
C GLY A 138 39.20 16.06 -17.25
N GLU A 139 40.33 16.76 -17.41
CA GLU A 139 40.38 18.23 -17.38
C GLU A 139 39.45 18.88 -18.42
N ARG A 140 39.33 18.26 -19.61
CA ARG A 140 38.51 18.75 -20.73
C ARG A 140 37.01 18.84 -20.42
N THR A 141 36.53 18.10 -19.43
CA THR A 141 35.12 18.04 -19.04
C THR A 141 34.83 18.76 -17.71
N GLY A 142 35.79 19.50 -17.14
CA GLY A 142 35.61 20.17 -15.85
C GLY A 142 36.22 19.43 -14.65
N GLY A 143 37.04 18.40 -14.88
CA GLY A 143 37.75 17.65 -13.84
C GLY A 143 36.99 16.43 -13.32
N PHE A 144 37.48 15.85 -12.22
CA PHE A 144 36.95 14.60 -11.63
C PHE A 144 35.70 14.81 -10.76
N TYR A 145 35.44 16.05 -10.33
CA TYR A 145 34.34 16.40 -9.43
C TYR A 145 33.21 17.21 -10.09
N ALA A 146 33.42 17.70 -11.32
CA ALA A 146 32.43 18.51 -12.05
C ALA A 146 32.35 18.07 -13.53
N CYS A 147 31.19 18.29 -14.16
CA CYS A 147 30.92 17.89 -15.54
C CYS A 147 30.35 19.06 -16.35
N ASN A 148 31.21 19.75 -17.09
CA ASN A 148 30.84 20.86 -17.98
C ASN A 148 29.88 20.43 -19.09
N ARG A 149 30.01 19.19 -19.59
CA ARG A 149 29.08 18.60 -20.58
C ARG A 149 27.66 18.50 -20.01
N TYR A 150 27.54 18.15 -18.73
CA TYR A 150 26.26 18.14 -18.02
C TYR A 150 25.72 19.56 -17.85
N GLU A 151 26.54 20.50 -17.39
CA GLU A 151 26.12 21.90 -17.20
C GLU A 151 25.60 22.55 -18.49
N SER A 152 26.28 22.33 -19.63
CA SER A 152 25.81 22.82 -20.93
C SER A 152 24.48 22.18 -21.34
N ALA A 153 24.39 20.85 -21.29
CA ALA A 153 23.17 20.14 -21.68
C ALA A 153 21.99 20.39 -20.72
N LYS A 154 22.26 20.72 -19.45
CA LYS A 154 21.26 21.18 -18.49
C LYS A 154 20.74 22.57 -18.86
N LYS A 155 21.60 23.51 -19.27
CA LYS A 155 21.17 24.84 -19.77
C LYS A 155 20.35 24.74 -21.06
N GLU A 156 20.62 23.73 -21.87
CA GLU A 156 19.86 23.41 -23.09
C GLU A 156 18.57 22.63 -22.81
N GLY A 157 18.27 22.29 -21.55
CA GLY A 157 17.01 21.63 -21.14
C GLY A 157 16.91 20.14 -21.48
N VAL A 158 18.01 19.50 -21.90
CA VAL A 158 18.02 18.09 -22.36
C VAL A 158 17.58 17.11 -21.26
N TYR A 159 17.81 17.45 -20.00
CA TYR A 159 17.58 16.56 -18.86
C TYR A 159 16.32 16.88 -18.04
N ASP A 160 15.64 18.00 -18.32
CA ASP A 160 14.60 18.55 -17.46
C ASP A 160 13.42 17.60 -17.25
N GLU A 161 12.95 16.93 -18.32
CA GLU A 161 11.82 16.00 -18.19
C GLU A 161 12.19 14.76 -17.37
N ALA A 162 13.38 14.19 -17.61
CA ALA A 162 13.85 12.99 -16.93
C ALA A 162 14.17 13.28 -15.45
N GLU A 163 14.76 14.44 -15.15
CA GLU A 163 15.03 14.88 -13.78
C GLU A 163 13.74 15.22 -13.05
N ALA A 164 12.80 15.93 -13.69
CA ALA A 164 11.48 16.19 -13.13
C ALA A 164 10.69 14.89 -12.87
N ARG A 165 10.83 13.87 -13.71
CA ARG A 165 10.22 12.56 -13.49
C ARG A 165 10.79 11.87 -12.25
N ARG A 166 12.10 11.90 -12.06
CA ARG A 166 12.76 11.35 -10.86
C ARG A 166 12.39 12.12 -9.60
N GLU A 167 12.34 13.45 -9.66
CA GLU A 167 11.95 14.27 -8.52
C GLU A 167 10.48 14.03 -8.12
N ARG A 168 9.58 13.89 -9.10
CA ARG A 168 8.19 13.48 -8.84
C ARG A 168 8.11 12.09 -8.19
N ALA A 169 8.92 11.13 -8.63
CA ALA A 169 8.98 9.80 -8.03
C ALA A 169 9.48 9.87 -6.57
N LYS A 170 10.52 10.66 -6.31
CA LYS A 170 11.06 10.89 -4.96
C LYS A 170 10.04 11.53 -4.04
N HIS A 171 9.38 12.61 -4.47
CA HIS A 171 8.31 13.24 -3.69
C HIS A 171 7.11 12.32 -3.46
N SER A 172 6.76 11.48 -4.44
CA SER A 172 5.71 10.47 -4.28
C SER A 172 6.09 9.44 -3.21
N LEU A 173 7.34 8.99 -3.20
CA LEU A 173 7.86 8.04 -2.21
C LEU A 173 7.94 8.65 -0.81
N GLU A 174 8.47 9.86 -0.66
CA GLU A 174 8.51 10.58 0.62
C GLU A 174 7.11 10.78 1.21
N ARG A 175 6.16 11.19 0.36
CA ARG A 175 4.76 11.32 0.75
C ARG A 175 4.19 9.97 1.19
N TYR A 176 4.45 8.91 0.43
CA TYR A 176 4.00 7.56 0.78
C TYR A 176 4.55 7.12 2.15
N MET A 177 5.87 7.22 2.36
CA MET A 177 6.53 6.88 3.61
C MET A 177 5.92 7.64 4.81
N HIS A 178 5.70 8.94 4.66
CA HIS A 178 5.09 9.77 5.70
C HIS A 178 3.72 9.25 6.18
N TYR A 179 2.86 8.81 5.26
CA TYR A 179 1.53 8.30 5.59
C TYR A 179 1.56 6.84 6.04
N TYR A 180 2.41 6.01 5.42
CA TYR A 180 2.55 4.60 5.77
C TYR A 180 3.08 4.41 7.19
N GLU A 181 4.12 5.16 7.60
CA GLU A 181 4.68 5.08 8.96
C GLU A 181 3.62 5.42 10.03
N ARG A 182 2.80 6.43 9.77
CA ARG A 182 1.68 6.82 10.64
C ARG A 182 0.61 5.75 10.69
N TRP A 183 0.25 5.18 9.54
CA TRP A 183 -0.71 4.07 9.46
C TRP A 183 -0.21 2.84 10.23
N ALA A 184 1.04 2.41 10.02
CA ALA A 184 1.63 1.25 10.69
C ALA A 184 1.75 1.45 12.21
N SER A 185 2.11 2.67 12.64
CA SER A 185 2.12 3.05 14.05
C SER A 185 0.72 2.92 14.66
N ASN A 186 -0.30 3.49 13.99
CA ASN A 186 -1.69 3.42 14.44
C ASN A 186 -2.25 1.99 14.47
N GLN A 187 -1.88 1.13 13.51
CA GLN A 187 -2.29 -0.27 13.49
C GLN A 187 -1.73 -1.04 14.69
N THR A 188 -0.46 -0.80 15.04
CA THR A 188 0.19 -1.39 16.23
C THR A 188 -0.51 -0.96 17.51
N VAL A 189 -0.87 0.32 17.60
CA VAL A 189 -1.61 0.88 18.74
C VAL A 189 -3.01 0.25 18.83
N CYS A 190 -3.74 0.11 17.72
CA CYS A 190 -5.02 -0.59 17.65
C CYS A 190 -4.93 -2.05 18.13
N SER A 191 -3.95 -2.81 17.65
CA SER A 191 -3.76 -4.21 18.06
C SER A 191 -3.53 -4.35 19.57
N ARG A 192 -2.73 -3.45 20.16
CA ARG A 192 -2.51 -3.41 21.61
C ARG A 192 -3.81 -3.11 22.36
N TYR A 193 -4.59 -2.12 21.92
CA TYR A 193 -5.87 -1.82 22.55
C TYR A 193 -6.85 -2.99 22.49
N LEU A 194 -6.98 -3.66 21.33
CA LEU A 194 -7.84 -4.85 21.19
C LEU A 194 -7.46 -5.97 22.17
N SER A 195 -6.17 -6.19 22.40
CA SER A 195 -5.69 -7.19 23.39
C SER A 195 -6.01 -6.82 24.84
N LEU A 196 -6.10 -5.52 25.15
CA LEU A 196 -6.45 -5.03 26.50
C LEU A 196 -7.96 -5.06 26.75
N VAL A 197 -8.79 -4.89 25.71
CA VAL A 197 -10.26 -5.04 25.78
C VAL A 197 -10.65 -6.45 26.21
N SER A 198 -9.93 -7.48 25.75
CA SER A 198 -10.19 -8.86 26.19
C SER A 198 -9.87 -9.13 27.68
N MET A 199 -9.23 -8.18 28.38
CA MET A 199 -8.77 -8.36 29.76
C MET A 199 -9.45 -7.43 30.79
N SER A 200 -10.36 -6.51 30.42
CA SER A 200 -10.93 -5.56 31.39
C SER A 200 -12.34 -5.02 31.07
N PHE A 201 -13.14 -4.80 32.12
CA PHE A 201 -14.60 -4.58 32.10
C PHE A 201 -15.08 -3.13 31.81
N SER A 202 -14.20 -2.13 31.65
CA SER A 202 -14.61 -0.74 31.37
C SER A 202 -14.68 -0.44 29.86
N VAL A 203 -15.71 -1.01 29.22
CA VAL A 203 -15.97 -1.00 27.77
C VAL A 203 -16.05 0.40 27.13
N SER A 204 -16.33 1.47 27.90
CA SER A 204 -16.60 2.82 27.36
C SER A 204 -15.35 3.64 26.97
N MET A 205 -14.22 3.50 27.68
CA MET A 205 -12.99 4.27 27.37
C MET A 205 -12.16 3.68 26.23
N ILE A 206 -12.23 2.35 26.05
CA ILE A 206 -11.41 1.67 25.04
C ILE A 206 -12.11 1.70 23.66
N THR A 207 -13.44 1.65 23.63
CA THR A 207 -14.22 1.75 22.38
C THR A 207 -14.12 3.14 21.72
N THR A 208 -14.09 4.21 22.52
CA THR A 208 -13.88 5.58 22.03
C THR A 208 -12.46 5.81 21.51
N HIS A 209 -11.43 5.26 22.16
CA HIS A 209 -10.05 5.32 21.66
C HIS A 209 -9.85 4.49 20.38
N ALA A 210 -10.39 3.26 20.32
CA ALA A 210 -10.31 2.43 19.12
C ALA A 210 -11.04 3.07 17.93
N ALA A 211 -12.21 3.68 18.16
CA ALA A 211 -12.93 4.44 17.14
C ALA A 211 -12.15 5.67 16.66
N CYS A 212 -11.49 6.41 17.56
CA CYS A 212 -10.60 7.52 17.20
C CYS A 212 -9.40 7.05 16.33
N ILE A 213 -8.80 5.91 16.63
CA ILE A 213 -7.66 5.39 15.86
C ILE A 213 -8.12 4.88 14.48
N ILE A 214 -9.28 4.23 14.38
CA ILE A 214 -9.89 3.87 13.10
C ILE A 214 -10.19 5.13 12.28
N LEU A 215 -10.77 6.17 12.88
CA LEU A 215 -11.01 7.45 12.20
C LEU A 215 -9.70 8.13 11.75
N LEU A 216 -8.61 7.99 12.52
CA LEU A 216 -7.28 8.48 12.13
C LEU A 216 -6.66 7.65 11.00
N LEU A 217 -6.77 6.32 11.04
CA LEU A 217 -6.34 5.43 9.95
C LEU A 217 -7.07 5.76 8.63
N MET A 218 -8.36 6.08 8.73
CA MET A 218 -9.21 6.40 7.59
C MET A 218 -9.04 7.84 7.09
N SER A 219 -8.64 8.78 7.95
CA SER A 219 -8.29 10.14 7.53
C SER A 219 -6.98 10.18 6.74
N TYR A 220 -6.02 9.30 7.01
CA TYR A 220 -4.79 9.20 6.22
C TYR A 220 -5.02 8.64 4.81
N LEU A 221 -5.97 7.70 4.66
CA LEU A 221 -6.43 7.24 3.34
C LEU A 221 -7.14 8.37 2.57
N TYR A 222 -7.88 9.25 3.25
CA TYR A 222 -8.57 10.40 2.66
C TYR A 222 -7.62 11.52 2.22
N ILE A 223 -6.58 11.83 3.01
CA ILE A 223 -5.60 12.88 2.68
C ILE A 223 -4.73 12.49 1.45
N PHE A 224 -4.50 11.20 1.24
CA PHE A 224 -3.69 10.71 0.12
C PHE A 224 -4.40 10.74 -1.24
N TYR A 225 -5.75 10.73 -1.25
CA TYR A 225 -6.57 10.88 -2.45
C TYR A 225 -7.46 12.13 -2.34
N PRO A 226 -6.99 13.32 -2.76
CA PRO A 226 -7.89 14.41 -3.07
C PRO A 226 -8.56 14.10 -4.40
N SER A 227 -9.53 13.18 -4.42
CA SER A 227 -10.56 13.20 -5.47
C SER A 227 -11.47 14.39 -5.19
N HIS A 228 -10.94 15.60 -5.39
CA HIS A 228 -11.75 16.79 -5.39
C HIS A 228 -12.55 16.80 -6.70
N VAL A 229 -13.79 16.35 -6.62
CA VAL A 229 -14.82 16.83 -7.53
C VAL A 229 -15.17 18.24 -7.03
N PRO A 230 -14.92 19.32 -7.79
CA PRO A 230 -15.29 20.66 -7.35
C PRO A 230 -16.83 20.73 -7.32
N GLY A 231 -17.40 21.07 -6.15
CA GLY A 231 -18.84 21.40 -6.05
C GLY A 231 -19.73 20.47 -5.24
N GLN A 232 -19.23 19.35 -4.69
CA GLN A 232 -19.98 18.66 -3.63
C GLN A 232 -19.63 19.25 -2.27
N VAL A 233 -20.44 20.23 -1.83
CA VAL A 233 -20.55 20.57 -0.41
C VAL A 233 -21.13 19.34 0.28
N LEU A 234 -20.27 18.46 0.79
CA LEU A 234 -20.70 17.48 1.76
C LEU A 234 -20.95 18.25 3.06
N HIS A 235 -22.17 18.77 3.20
CA HIS A 235 -22.75 18.96 4.51
C HIS A 235 -22.52 17.65 5.26
N TYR A 236 -21.82 17.70 6.40
CA TYR A 236 -21.64 16.58 7.31
C TYR A 236 -22.70 16.65 8.42
N PRO A 237 -23.99 16.26 8.20
CA PRO A 237 -24.92 16.08 9.31
C PRO A 237 -24.73 14.73 10.02
N GLN A 238 -23.89 13.82 9.51
CA GLN A 238 -23.73 12.48 10.08
C GLN A 238 -22.73 12.39 11.26
N MET A 239 -21.92 13.43 11.53
CA MET A 239 -21.21 13.52 12.82
C MET A 239 -22.12 13.93 13.98
N ARG A 240 -23.26 14.60 13.72
CA ARG A 240 -24.22 14.97 14.77
C ARG A 240 -25.13 13.81 15.17
N LEU A 241 -25.44 12.89 14.26
CA LEU A 241 -26.27 11.72 14.56
C LEU A 241 -25.53 10.62 15.33
N ALA A 242 -24.20 10.54 15.22
CA ALA A 242 -23.40 9.65 16.05
C ALA A 242 -23.23 10.15 17.51
N LEU A 243 -23.33 11.47 17.73
CA LEU A 243 -23.29 12.08 19.07
C LEU A 243 -24.68 12.22 19.71
N LEU A 244 -25.76 12.33 18.92
CA LEU A 244 -27.14 12.48 19.43
C LEU A 244 -27.92 11.15 19.53
N SER A 245 -27.34 10.02 19.12
CA SER A 245 -27.92 8.69 19.40
C SER A 245 -27.40 8.07 20.71
N TRP A 246 -26.53 8.80 21.43
CA TRP A 246 -25.92 8.41 22.70
C TRP A 246 -26.00 9.56 23.72
N SER A 247 -27.12 10.29 23.71
CA SER A 247 -27.53 11.24 24.76
C SER A 247 -28.88 10.81 25.33
#